data_AF-A0A535YGW2-F1
#
_entry.id   AF-A0A535YGW2-F1
#
_cell.length_a   1.000
_cell.length_b   1.000
_cell.length_c   1.000
_cell.angle_alpha   90.00
_cell.angle_beta   90.00
_cell.angle_gamma   90.00
#
_symmetry.space_group_name_H-M   'P 1'
#
loop_
_entity.id
_entity.type
_entity.pdbx_description
1 polymer ?
#
loop_
_entity_poly.entity_id
_entity_poly.type
_entity_poly.pdbx_seq_one_letter_code
_entity_poly.pdbx_strand_id
1 'polypeptide(L)'
;YSQVLATSGCFQHTCGPVPNFAERDGQAGYMDWTSIGENIAAGYPTPEAVVAGWMASPGHRANMLSPNFTEIGVGLVSSGGKYGTYWAQEFGSRPGAVLNFAPLPIAPDPATVPPSADAAPPRDDGSSE
;
A
#
# COMPACT_ATOMS: atom_id res chain seq x y z
N TYR A 1 0.80 2.34 -9.02
CA TYR A 1 1.24 0.97 -9.39
C TYR A 1 0.09 -0.05 -9.50
N SER A 2 -0.99 0.06 -8.70
CA SER A 2 -2.19 -0.81 -8.74
C SER A 2 -2.74 -1.15 -10.13
N GLN A 3 -2.75 -0.21 -11.08
CA GLN A 3 -3.16 -0.46 -12.47
C GLN A 3 -2.28 -1.49 -13.18
N VAL A 4 -0.96 -1.47 -12.95
CA VAL A 4 0.00 -2.43 -13.52
C VAL A 4 -0.28 -3.82 -12.96
N LEU A 5 -0.47 -3.92 -11.64
CA LEU A 5 -0.83 -5.18 -10.97
C LEU A 5 -2.14 -5.76 -11.52
N ALA A 6 -3.11 -4.90 -11.84
CA ALA A 6 -4.42 -5.31 -12.34
C ALA A 6 -4.39 -5.82 -13.80
N THR A 7 -3.52 -5.27 -14.66
CA THR A 7 -3.58 -5.54 -16.11
C THR A 7 -2.43 -6.36 -16.67
N SER A 8 -1.31 -6.48 -15.96
CA SER A 8 -0.11 -7.16 -16.48
C SER A 8 -0.14 -8.68 -16.30
N GLY A 9 -1.00 -9.19 -15.42
CA GLY A 9 -0.93 -10.59 -14.97
C GLY A 9 0.23 -10.88 -14.00
N CYS A 10 1.05 -9.88 -13.67
CA CYS A 10 2.11 -9.93 -12.67
C CYS A 10 1.64 -9.31 -11.35
N PHE A 11 1.99 -9.95 -10.24
CA PHE A 11 1.73 -9.46 -8.89
C PHE A 11 3.01 -9.57 -8.05
N GLN A 12 3.88 -8.57 -8.20
CA GLN A 12 5.19 -8.44 -7.55
C GLN A 12 5.49 -6.95 -7.35
N HIS A 13 6.47 -6.61 -6.51
CA HIS A 13 6.96 -5.22 -6.35
C HIS A 13 7.61 -4.63 -7.61
N THR A 14 8.03 -5.49 -8.54
CA THR A 14 8.54 -5.11 -9.86
C THR A 14 7.95 -6.01 -10.92
N CYS A 15 7.13 -5.42 -11.79
CA CYS A 15 6.50 -6.10 -12.91
C CYS A 15 7.05 -5.48 -14.19
N GLY A 16 8.14 -6.06 -14.71
CA GLY A 16 8.78 -5.58 -15.94
C GLY A 16 7.76 -5.45 -17.07
N PRO A 17 7.81 -4.39 -17.90
CA PRO A 17 8.86 -3.38 -18.04
C PRO A 17 8.74 -2.19 -17.08
N VAL A 18 7.80 -2.21 -16.14
CA VAL A 18 7.64 -1.13 -15.15
C VAL A 18 8.76 -1.25 -14.10
N PRO A 19 9.46 -0.14 -13.80
CA PRO A 19 10.58 -0.17 -12.87
C PRO A 19 10.14 -0.44 -11.42
N ASN A 20 11.11 -0.69 -10.53
CA ASN A 20 10.88 -0.90 -9.10
C ASN A 20 10.30 0.35 -8.42
N PHE A 21 9.81 0.21 -7.17
CA PHE A 21 9.11 1.28 -6.47
C PHE A 21 9.95 2.55 -6.27
N ALA A 22 11.23 2.41 -5.94
CA ALA A 22 12.13 3.56 -5.76
C ALA A 22 12.26 4.41 -7.03
N GLU A 23 12.38 3.76 -8.19
CA GLU A 23 12.41 4.44 -9.48
C GLU A 23 11.05 5.05 -9.85
N ARG A 24 9.94 4.38 -9.52
CA ARG A 24 8.58 4.91 -9.75
C ARG A 24 8.32 6.16 -8.91
N ASP A 25 8.74 6.15 -7.64
CA ASP A 25 8.64 7.31 -6.75
C ASP A 25 9.45 8.48 -7.30
N GLY A 26 10.67 8.21 -7.76
CA GLY A 26 11.48 9.21 -8.46
C GLY A 26 10.78 9.77 -9.70
N GLN A 27 10.25 8.90 -10.57
CA GLN A 27 9.49 9.32 -11.77
C GLN A 27 8.25 10.15 -11.44
N ALA A 28 7.63 9.93 -10.27
CA ALA A 28 6.51 10.72 -9.75
C ALA A 28 6.96 12.06 -9.12
N GLY A 29 8.27 12.33 -9.06
CA GLY A 29 8.85 13.57 -8.52
C GLY A 29 9.26 13.48 -7.04
N TYR A 30 9.21 12.29 -6.44
CA TYR A 30 9.64 12.05 -5.06
C TYR A 30 11.13 11.67 -5.04
N MET A 31 12.02 12.66 -5.10
CA MET A 31 13.46 12.47 -5.34
C MET A 31 14.35 12.65 -4.09
N ASP A 32 13.95 13.51 -3.14
CA ASP A 32 14.77 13.90 -1.98
C ASP A 32 14.46 13.08 -0.72
N TRP A 33 14.18 11.78 -0.88
CA TRP A 33 13.78 10.93 0.23
C TRP A 33 14.96 10.41 1.05
N THR A 34 14.73 10.15 2.33
CA THR A 34 15.66 9.46 3.24
C THR A 34 15.27 8.02 3.48
N SER A 35 13.99 7.68 3.33
CA SER A 35 13.46 6.33 3.46
C SER A 35 12.22 6.20 2.61
N ILE A 36 12.05 5.04 1.97
CA ILE A 36 10.89 4.67 1.18
C ILE A 36 10.54 3.20 1.43
N GLY A 37 9.29 2.81 1.19
CA GLY A 37 8.83 1.42 1.31
C GLY A 37 7.51 1.19 0.59
N GLU A 38 7.23 -0.06 0.21
CA GLU A 38 6.02 -0.42 -0.54
C GLU A 38 5.28 -1.58 0.15
N ASN A 39 3.96 -1.48 0.22
CA ASN A 39 3.05 -2.59 0.42
C ASN A 39 2.12 -2.73 -0.80
N ILE A 40 1.91 -3.95 -1.30
CA ILE A 40 0.91 -4.24 -2.33
C ILE A 40 -0.15 -5.19 -1.77
N ALA A 41 -1.34 -5.23 -2.34
CA ALA A 41 -2.35 -6.23 -1.98
C ALA A 41 -3.40 -6.38 -3.08
N ALA A 42 -4.06 -7.53 -3.14
CA ALA A 42 -5.14 -7.77 -4.06
C ALA A 42 -6.24 -8.66 -3.44
N GLY A 43 -7.48 -8.48 -3.91
CA GLY A 43 -8.64 -9.25 -3.43
C GLY A 43 -9.26 -8.72 -2.13
N TYR A 44 -8.77 -7.61 -1.60
CA TYR A 44 -9.33 -6.94 -0.42
C TYR A 44 -10.33 -5.87 -0.87
N PRO A 45 -11.64 -6.02 -0.58
CA PRO A 45 -12.66 -5.14 -1.16
C PRO A 45 -12.75 -3.76 -0.52
N THR A 46 -12.22 -3.58 0.69
CA THR A 46 -12.32 -2.33 1.45
C THR A 46 -10.97 -1.89 2.02
N PRO A 47 -10.80 -0.58 2.31
CA PRO A 47 -9.62 -0.05 3.00
C PRO A 47 -9.34 -0.76 4.33
N GLU A 48 -10.38 -1.04 5.12
CA GLU A 48 -10.25 -1.70 6.42
C GLU A 48 -9.73 -3.13 6.25
N ALA A 49 -10.24 -3.85 5.25
CA ALA A 49 -9.82 -5.21 4.97
C ALA A 49 -8.35 -5.28 4.54
N VAL A 50 -7.90 -4.36 3.68
CA VAL A 50 -6.50 -4.36 3.20
C VAL A 50 -5.53 -3.95 4.32
N VAL A 51 -5.88 -2.96 5.15
CA VAL A 51 -5.07 -2.56 6.30
C VAL A 51 -4.96 -3.72 7.31
N ALA A 52 -6.06 -4.42 7.59
CA ALA A 52 -6.04 -5.60 8.44
C ALA A 52 -5.14 -6.71 7.86
N GLY A 53 -5.18 -6.91 6.53
CA GLY A 53 -4.30 -7.84 5.81
C GLY A 53 -2.81 -7.51 6.00
N TRP A 54 -2.41 -6.27 5.71
CA TRP A 54 -1.03 -5.81 5.90
C TRP A 54 -0.59 -5.90 7.38
N MET A 55 -1.47 -5.58 8.32
CA MET A 55 -1.15 -5.66 9.75
C MET A 55 -0.96 -7.10 10.28
N ALA A 56 -1.50 -8.09 9.57
CA ALA A 56 -1.34 -9.51 9.87
C ALA A 56 -0.09 -10.14 9.23
N SER A 57 0.51 -9.49 8.22
CA SER A 57 1.75 -9.93 7.59
C SER A 57 2.98 -9.26 8.24
N PRO A 58 3.97 -10.01 8.74
CA PRO A 58 5.13 -9.42 9.41
C PRO A 58 5.91 -8.41 8.56
N GLY A 59 6.11 -8.68 7.27
CA GLY A 59 6.84 -7.79 6.35
C GLY A 59 6.08 -6.48 6.11
N HIS A 60 4.79 -6.57 5.77
CA HIS A 60 3.96 -5.39 5.56
C HIS A 60 3.73 -4.59 6.84
N ARG A 61 3.54 -5.28 7.98
CA ARG A 61 3.41 -4.66 9.29
C ARG A 61 4.66 -3.88 9.67
N ALA A 62 5.85 -4.37 9.33
CA ALA A 62 7.10 -3.65 9.57
C ALA A 62 7.10 -2.30 8.84
N ASN A 63 6.59 -2.23 7.61
CA ASN A 63 6.41 -0.97 6.90
C ASN A 63 5.35 -0.08 7.58
N MET A 64 4.18 -0.63 7.89
CA MET A 64 3.04 0.10 8.51
C MET A 64 3.40 0.77 9.84
N LEU A 65 4.29 0.17 10.63
CA LEU A 65 4.66 0.64 11.97
C LEU A 65 6.04 1.29 12.02
N SER A 66 6.71 1.44 10.87
CA SER A 66 8.04 2.02 10.81
C SER A 66 8.00 3.51 11.17
N PRO A 67 8.75 3.95 12.21
CA PRO A 67 8.84 5.37 12.54
C PRO A 67 9.67 6.18 11.51
N ASN A 68 10.32 5.49 10.56
CA ASN A 68 11.12 6.13 9.52
C ASN A 68 10.25 6.71 8.39
N PHE A 69 8.95 6.39 8.36
CA PHE A 69 8.02 6.89 7.35
C PHE A 69 7.12 7.96 7.96
N THR A 70 6.93 9.05 7.23
CA THR A 70 6.16 10.23 7.65
C THR A 70 5.14 10.68 6.60
N GLU A 71 5.25 10.14 5.38
CA GLU A 71 4.40 10.42 4.23
C GLU A 71 3.90 9.09 3.63
N ILE A 72 2.70 9.11 3.04
CA ILE A 72 2.06 7.93 2.45
C ILE A 72 1.28 8.32 1.19
N GLY A 73 1.33 7.45 0.17
CA GLY A 73 0.46 7.47 -1.00
C GLY A 73 -0.25 6.13 -1.17
N VAL A 74 -1.55 6.16 -1.48
CA VAL A 74 -2.35 4.92 -1.70
C VAL A 74 -3.05 4.98 -3.04
N GLY A 75 -2.90 3.93 -3.84
CA GLY A 75 -3.59 3.74 -5.12
C GLY A 75 -4.46 2.49 -5.13
N LEU A 76 -5.69 2.61 -5.63
CA LEU A 76 -6.66 1.53 -5.76
C LEU A 76 -7.11 1.39 -7.22
N VAL A 77 -7.21 0.14 -7.69
CA VAL A 77 -8.05 -0.24 -8.83
C VAL A 77 -9.11 -1.22 -8.31
N SER A 78 -10.39 -0.88 -8.45
CA SER A 78 -11.51 -1.63 -7.86
C SER A 78 -12.36 -2.42 -8.86
N SER A 79 -11.92 -2.51 -10.12
CA SER A 79 -12.64 -3.21 -11.18
C SER A 79 -11.71 -3.74 -12.27
N GLY A 80 -10.91 -4.76 -11.97
CA GLY A 80 -10.03 -5.39 -12.96
C GLY A 80 -9.34 -6.66 -12.48
N GLY A 81 -8.64 -7.35 -13.38
CA GLY A 81 -7.76 -8.49 -13.08
C GLY A 81 -8.42 -9.71 -12.42
N LYS A 82 -7.61 -10.72 -12.07
CA LYS A 82 -8.07 -11.97 -11.42
C LYS A 82 -8.64 -11.77 -10.01
N TYR A 83 -8.22 -10.70 -9.33
CA TYR A 83 -8.54 -10.46 -7.92
C TYR A 83 -9.64 -9.39 -7.71
N GLY A 84 -10.10 -8.72 -8.78
CA GLY A 84 -11.12 -7.67 -8.74
C GLY A 84 -10.60 -6.33 -8.20
N THR A 85 -9.88 -6.36 -7.07
CA THR A 85 -9.29 -5.19 -6.39
C THR A 85 -7.78 -5.31 -6.28
N TYR A 86 -7.07 -4.20 -6.48
CA TYR A 86 -5.61 -4.10 -6.41
C TYR A 86 -5.21 -2.80 -5.70
N TRP A 87 -4.36 -2.94 -4.70
CA TRP A 87 -3.85 -1.88 -3.83
C TRP A 87 -2.34 -1.77 -3.99
N ALA A 88 -1.84 -0.54 -4.02
CA ALA A 88 -0.44 -0.23 -3.81
C ALA A 88 -0.36 0.93 -2.80
N GLN A 89 0.48 0.77 -1.80
CA GLN A 89 0.73 1.74 -0.74
C GLN A 89 2.22 2.01 -0.69
N GLU A 90 2.60 3.24 -1.02
CA GLU A 90 3.98 3.71 -0.98
C GLU A 90 4.15 4.56 0.29
N PHE A 91 5.26 4.36 0.98
CA PHE A 91 5.67 5.10 2.18
C PHE A 91 6.91 5.92 1.86
N GLY A 92 7.05 7.07 2.50
CA GLY A 92 8.21 7.93 2.33
C GLY A 92 8.53 8.79 3.54
N SER A 93 9.75 9.32 3.55
CA SER A 93 10.17 10.47 4.34
C SER A 93 11.20 11.29 3.55
N ARG A 94 11.18 12.61 3.71
CA ARG A 94 12.17 13.54 3.14
C ARG A 94 12.64 14.57 4.17
N PRO A 95 13.87 15.10 4.06
CA PRO A 95 14.36 16.14 4.96
C PRO A 95 13.47 17.39 4.90
N GLY A 96 13.11 17.93 6.06
CA GLY A 96 12.35 19.17 6.12
C GLY A 96 10.91 19.07 5.62
N ALA A 97 10.35 17.85 5.52
CA ALA A 97 8.89 17.66 5.49
C ALA A 97 8.29 18.24 6.78
N VAL A 98 8.00 19.53 6.77
CA VAL A 98 7.18 20.16 7.79
C VAL A 98 5.79 19.57 7.63
N LEU A 99 5.42 18.70 8.57
CA LEU A 99 4.09 18.14 8.66
C LEU A 99 3.12 19.28 9.03
N ASN A 100 2.69 20.06 8.04
CA ASN A 100 1.52 20.91 8.15
C ASN A 100 0.27 20.02 8.11
N PHE A 101 0.12 19.16 9.12
CA PHE A 101 -1.18 18.60 9.42
C PHE A 101 -2.02 19.76 9.98
N ALA A 102 -2.89 20.34 9.14
CA ALA A 102 -4.19 20.68 9.69
C ALA A 102 -4.70 19.37 10.34
N PRO A 103 -5.07 19.36 11.63
CA PRO A 103 -5.47 18.12 12.28
C PRO A 103 -6.62 17.54 11.46
N LEU A 104 -6.38 16.37 10.87
CA LEU A 104 -7.48 15.59 10.29
C LEU A 104 -8.47 15.33 11.44
N PRO A 105 -9.79 15.33 11.18
CA PRO A 105 -10.74 14.83 12.16
C PRO A 105 -10.26 13.44 12.59
N ILE A 106 -10.14 13.24 13.90
CA ILE A 106 -9.65 11.99 14.50
C ILE A 106 -10.47 10.85 13.89
N ALA A 107 -9.83 10.03 13.05
CA ALA A 107 -10.46 8.83 12.54
C ALA A 107 -10.87 7.95 13.74
N PRO A 108 -12.01 7.25 13.69
CA PRO A 108 -12.41 6.37 14.78
C PRO A 108 -11.32 5.33 15.06
N ASP A 109 -11.20 4.96 16.34
CA ASP A 109 -10.22 4.00 16.85
C ASP A 109 -10.23 2.70 16.02
N PRO A 110 -9.09 2.27 15.45
CA PRO A 110 -9.00 1.03 14.65
C PRO A 110 -9.41 -0.23 15.42
N ALA A 111 -9.52 -0.17 16.76
CA ALA A 111 -10.02 -1.27 17.58
C ALA A 111 -11.53 -1.55 17.45
N THR A 112 -12.30 -0.68 16.77
CA THR A 112 -13.77 -0.82 16.65
C THR A 112 -14.24 -1.50 15.37
N VAL A 113 -13.33 -1.83 14.44
CA VAL A 113 -13.70 -2.45 13.17
C VAL A 113 -13.65 -3.98 13.32
N PRO A 114 -14.78 -4.71 13.18
CA PRO A 114 -14.76 -6.16 13.22
C PRO A 114 -13.92 -6.72 12.06
N PRO A 115 -13.23 -7.86 12.24
CA PRO A 115 -12.53 -8.52 11.14
C PRO A 115 -13.55 -8.85 10.05
N SER A 116 -13.35 -8.30 8.85
CA SER A 116 -14.30 -8.48 7.76
C SER A 116 -14.23 -9.93 7.24
N ALA A 117 -15.26 -10.70 7.61
CA ALA A 117 -15.46 -12.09 7.23
C ALA A 117 -16.39 -12.18 6.02
N ASP A 118 -15.92 -11.73 4.86
CA ASP A 118 -16.57 -12.04 3.59
C ASP A 118 -15.85 -13.19 2.89
N ALA A 119 -16.64 -14.09 2.29
CA ALA A 119 -16.18 -15.17 1.42
C ALA A 119 -15.35 -14.57 0.27
N ALA A 120 -14.04 -14.58 0.45
CA ALA A 120 -13.18 -13.71 -0.30
C ALA A 120 -12.87 -14.27 -1.69
N PRO A 121 -12.82 -13.43 -2.74
CA PRO A 121 -12.01 -13.77 -3.91
C PRO A 121 -10.58 -14.11 -3.45
N PRO A 122 -9.78 -14.82 -4.26
CA PRO A 122 -8.42 -15.14 -3.87
C PRO A 122 -7.69 -13.84 -3.48
N ARG A 123 -7.12 -13.84 -2.27
CA ARG A 123 -6.38 -12.70 -1.71
C ARG A 123 -4.90 -12.98 -1.80
N ASP A 124 -4.14 -11.95 -2.08
CA ASP A 124 -2.69 -12.00 -2.22
C ASP A 124 -2.17 -10.69 -1.67
N ASP A 125 -1.42 -10.73 -0.58
CA ASP A 125 -0.84 -9.52 0.00
C ASP A 125 0.56 -9.25 -0.54
N GLY A 126 1.11 -10.10 -1.40
CA GLY A 126 2.40 -9.83 -2.04
C GLY A 126 3.60 -9.97 -1.10
N SER A 127 3.42 -10.65 0.05
CA SER A 127 4.50 -10.99 0.98
C SER A 127 5.47 -11.97 0.32
N SER A 128 6.38 -11.50 -0.53
CA SER A 128 7.63 -12.26 -0.76
C SER A 128 8.53 -12.06 0.46
N GLU A 129 9.05 -13.19 0.98
CA GLU A 129 9.97 -13.29 2.13
C GLU A 129 11.06 -12.20 2.22
#